data_AF-A0A2H9LKE8-F1
#
_entry.id   AF-A0A2H9LKE8-F1
#
_cell.length_a   1.000
_cell.length_b   1.000
_cell.length_c   1.000
_cell.angle_alpha   90.00
_cell.angle_beta   90.00
_cell.angle_gamma   90.00
#
_symmetry.space_group_name_H-M   'P 1'
#
loop_
_entity.id
_entity.type
_entity.pdbx_description
1 polymer ?
#
loop_
_entity_poly.entity_id
_entity_poly.type
_entity_poly.pdbx_seq_one_letter_code
_entity_poly.pdbx_strand_id
1 'polypeptide(L)'
;MIDISTLQTISIAIASAGVFAAAIYYIIQIKHQTKLRQTDLIIRLYSFTGSKDFLEALDKVKDREIGSVDDYKERYGSLVEINQLLQVFAELGMLLKRKLIDIDLIDDLIGQRTVLAAYEKLDPLNEAYRKEQGIESDSFDYLYNEMKRYQRN
;
A
#
# COMPACT_ATOMS: atom_id res chain seq x y z
N MET A 1 -59.65 -28.56 -5.34
CA MET A 1 -58.64 -29.23 -6.18
C MET A 1 -57.57 -28.20 -6.45
N ILE A 2 -56.30 -28.44 -6.13
CA ILE A 2 -55.22 -27.48 -6.45
C ILE A 2 -54.89 -27.68 -7.93
N ASP A 3 -55.06 -26.63 -8.73
CA ASP A 3 -54.77 -26.68 -10.16
C ASP A 3 -53.26 -26.73 -10.42
N ILE A 4 -52.89 -27.43 -11.49
CA ILE A 4 -51.50 -27.63 -11.93
C ILE A 4 -50.79 -26.28 -12.16
N SER A 5 -51.52 -25.25 -12.61
CA SER A 5 -51.03 -23.89 -12.79
C SER A 5 -50.58 -23.24 -11.47
N THR A 6 -51.29 -23.47 -10.37
CA THR A 6 -50.94 -22.97 -9.04
C THR A 6 -49.66 -23.63 -8.53
N LEU A 7 -49.50 -24.94 -8.75
CA LEU A 7 -48.29 -25.67 -8.36
C LEU A 7 -47.06 -25.19 -9.13
N GLN A 8 -47.19 -24.95 -10.44
CA GLN A 8 -46.12 -24.38 -11.27
C GLN A 8 -45.73 -22.96 -10.82
N THR A 9 -46.72 -22.12 -10.49
CA THR A 9 -46.48 -20.76 -10.02
C THR A 9 -45.72 -20.75 -8.70
N ILE A 10 -46.09 -21.61 -7.75
CA ILE A 10 -45.38 -21.77 -6.47
C ILE A 10 -43.94 -22.26 -6.71
N SER A 11 -43.75 -23.22 -7.61
CA SER A 11 -42.41 -23.73 -7.95
C SER A 11 -41.52 -22.64 -8.53
N ILE A 12 -42.01 -21.84 -9.48
CA ILE A 12 -41.28 -20.71 -10.06
C ILE A 12 -40.97 -19.66 -8.99
N ALA A 13 -41.93 -19.36 -8.11
CA ALA A 13 -41.73 -18.41 -7.02
C ALA A 13 -40.62 -18.87 -6.05
N ILE A 14 -40.62 -20.16 -5.67
CA ILE A 14 -39.58 -20.75 -4.81
C ILE A 14 -38.22 -20.76 -5.52
N ALA A 15 -38.17 -21.16 -6.79
CA ALA A 15 -36.94 -21.16 -7.58
C ALA A 15 -36.35 -19.75 -7.71
N SER A 16 -37.20 -18.76 -8.01
CA SER A 16 -36.81 -17.36 -8.13
C SER A 16 -36.32 -16.79 -6.79
N ALA A 17 -37.00 -17.12 -5.69
CA ALA A 17 -36.57 -16.74 -4.34
C ALA A 17 -35.22 -17.36 -3.97
N GLY A 18 -34.97 -18.62 -4.36
CA GLY A 18 -33.70 -19.30 -4.14
C GLY A 18 -32.53 -18.62 -4.86
N VAL A 19 -32.70 -18.29 -6.15
CA VAL A 19 -31.69 -17.56 -6.94
C VAL A 19 -31.44 -16.18 -6.34
N PHE A 20 -32.49 -15.48 -5.91
CA PHE A 20 -32.38 -14.16 -5.30
C PHE A 20 -31.61 -14.20 -3.97
N ALA A 21 -31.94 -15.15 -3.09
CA ALA A 21 -31.22 -15.36 -1.84
C ALA A 21 -29.74 -15.71 -2.07
N ALA A 22 -29.44 -16.57 -3.06
CA ALA A 22 -28.07 -16.91 -3.42
C ALA A 22 -27.29 -15.68 -3.94
N ALA A 23 -27.92 -14.84 -4.76
CA ALA A 23 -27.31 -13.60 -5.24
C ALA A 23 -26.99 -12.63 -4.10
N ILE A 24 -27.92 -12.45 -3.15
CA ILE A 24 -27.69 -11.64 -1.94
C ILE A 24 -26.52 -12.19 -1.13
N TYR A 25 -26.52 -13.50 -0.85
CA TYR A 25 -25.45 -14.15 -0.11
C TYR A 25 -24.10 -13.94 -0.78
N TYR A 26 -24.03 -14.12 -2.10
CA TYR A 26 -22.79 -13.96 -2.88
C TYR A 26 -22.27 -12.53 -2.84
N ILE A 27 -23.15 -11.52 -2.94
CA ILE A 27 -22.77 -10.11 -2.80
C ILE A 27 -22.18 -9.84 -1.41
N ILE A 28 -22.82 -10.35 -0.35
CA ILE A 28 -22.30 -10.22 1.03
C ILE A 28 -20.95 -10.92 1.17
N GLN A 29 -20.80 -12.11 0.60
CA GLN A 29 -19.57 -12.89 0.64
C GLN A 29 -18.41 -12.18 -0.05
N ILE A 30 -18.62 -11.62 -1.24
CA ILE A 30 -17.59 -10.84 -1.96
C ILE A 30 -17.15 -9.63 -1.12
N LYS A 31 -18.10 -8.91 -0.52
CA LYS A 31 -17.79 -7.77 0.35
C LYS A 31 -16.92 -8.19 1.53
N HIS A 32 -17.27 -9.30 2.19
CA HIS A 32 -16.49 -9.82 3.31
C HIS A 32 -15.08 -10.25 2.89
N GLN A 33 -14.96 -10.96 1.77
CA GLN A 33 -13.65 -11.39 1.25
C GLN A 33 -12.76 -10.20 0.88
N THR A 34 -13.35 -9.15 0.31
CA THR A 34 -12.62 -7.91 -0.03
C THR A 34 -12.07 -7.25 1.23
N LYS A 35 -12.90 -7.14 2.28
CA LYS A 35 -12.49 -6.58 3.58
C LYS A 35 -11.35 -7.40 4.22
N LEU A 36 -11.44 -8.73 4.20
CA LEU A 36 -10.39 -9.60 4.72
C LEU A 36 -9.05 -9.39 4.00
N ARG A 37 -9.05 -9.28 2.67
CA ARG A 37 -7.83 -9.01 1.89
C ARG A 37 -7.22 -7.65 2.22
N GLN A 38 -8.05 -6.62 2.38
CA GLN A 38 -7.59 -5.29 2.79
C GLN A 38 -6.96 -5.33 4.19
N THR A 39 -7.62 -5.98 5.16
CA THR A 39 -7.07 -6.16 6.50
C THR A 39 -5.74 -6.91 6.50
N ASP A 40 -5.61 -7.98 5.70
CA ASP A 40 -4.34 -8.73 5.58
C ASP A 40 -3.22 -7.85 5.00
N LEU A 41 -3.51 -7.04 3.96
CA LEU A 41 -2.55 -6.10 3.41
C LEU A 41 -2.08 -5.08 4.46
N ILE A 42 -3.03 -4.48 5.20
CA ILE A 42 -2.73 -3.50 6.25
C ILE A 42 -1.86 -4.12 7.34
N ILE A 43 -2.19 -5.32 7.83
CA ILE A 43 -1.42 -6.01 8.87
C ILE A 43 0.01 -6.30 8.38
N ARG A 44 0.17 -6.71 7.12
CA ARG A 44 1.49 -6.96 6.54
C ARG A 44 2.31 -5.68 6.43
N LEU A 45 1.72 -4.60 5.94
CA LEU A 45 2.39 -3.29 5.86
C LEU A 45 2.81 -2.83 7.26
N TYR A 46 1.92 -2.92 8.25
CA TYR A 46 2.23 -2.56 9.63
C TYR A 46 3.35 -3.42 10.23
N SER A 47 3.30 -4.73 9.99
CA SER A 47 4.33 -5.66 10.49
C SER A 47 5.70 -5.38 9.86
N PHE A 48 5.70 -4.96 8.60
CA PHE A 48 6.90 -4.63 7.85
C PHE A 48 7.47 -3.25 8.24
N THR A 49 6.65 -2.19 8.30
CA THR A 49 7.10 -0.85 8.72
C THR A 49 7.42 -0.80 10.21
N GLY A 50 6.83 -1.68 11.03
CA GLY A 50 7.20 -1.88 12.42
C GLY A 50 8.39 -2.83 12.63
N SER A 51 8.96 -3.39 11.57
CA SER A 51 10.08 -4.31 11.68
C SER A 51 11.35 -3.60 12.15
N LYS A 52 12.18 -4.33 12.90
CA LYS A 52 13.49 -3.82 13.35
C LYS A 52 14.36 -3.36 12.18
N ASP A 53 14.37 -4.10 11.09
CA ASP A 53 15.20 -3.79 9.91
C ASP A 53 14.79 -2.47 9.27
N PHE A 54 13.48 -2.22 9.12
CA PHE A 54 12.98 -0.96 8.60
C PHE A 54 13.30 0.20 9.54
N LEU A 55 13.05 0.03 10.84
CA LEU A 55 13.32 1.07 11.84
C LEU A 55 14.81 1.40 11.94
N GLU A 56 15.69 0.40 11.89
CA GLU A 56 17.14 0.63 11.85
C GLU A 56 17.60 1.31 10.56
N ALA A 57 17.03 0.94 9.41
CA ALA A 57 17.33 1.62 8.16
C ALA A 57 16.92 3.09 8.22
N LEU A 58 15.72 3.36 8.72
CA LEU A 58 15.22 4.72 8.94
C LEU A 58 16.11 5.53 9.89
N ASP A 59 16.52 4.93 11.00
CA ASP A 59 17.38 5.58 12.00
C ASP A 59 18.78 5.89 11.43
N LYS A 60 19.41 4.92 10.75
CA LYS A 60 20.70 5.10 10.07
C LYS A 60 20.65 6.19 9.02
N VAL A 61 19.63 6.17 8.15
CA VAL A 61 19.48 7.19 7.11
C VAL A 61 19.20 8.55 7.73
N LYS A 62 18.42 8.64 8.81
CA LYS A 62 18.17 9.90 9.53
C LYS A 62 19.45 10.50 10.14
N ASP A 63 20.38 9.69 10.64
CA ASP A 63 21.56 10.19 11.35
C ASP A 63 22.80 10.38 10.44
N ARG A 64 22.87 9.68 9.31
CA ARG A 64 24.03 9.74 8.41
C ARG A 64 23.99 10.91 7.45
N GLU A 65 25.16 11.41 7.06
CA GLU A 65 25.25 12.37 5.98
C GLU A 65 25.02 11.66 4.64
N ILE A 66 24.20 12.27 3.79
CA ILE A 66 23.91 11.72 2.46
C ILE A 66 24.50 12.66 1.42
N GLY A 67 25.61 12.21 0.82
CA GLY A 67 26.26 12.82 -0.31
C GLY A 67 25.89 12.09 -1.61
N SER A 68 26.90 11.64 -2.36
CA SER A 68 26.71 10.77 -3.52
C SER A 68 26.57 9.29 -3.10
N VAL A 69 26.11 8.44 -4.03
CA VAL A 69 26.08 6.98 -3.84
C VAL A 69 27.48 6.45 -3.50
N ASP A 70 28.51 6.91 -4.21
CA ASP A 70 29.89 6.48 -4.01
C ASP A 70 30.45 6.91 -2.64
N ASP A 71 30.26 8.18 -2.24
CA ASP A 71 30.70 8.71 -0.95
C ASP A 71 30.01 7.98 0.21
N TYR A 72 28.70 7.72 0.07
CA TYR A 72 27.96 6.97 1.08
C TYR A 72 28.49 5.54 1.22
N LYS A 73 28.74 4.87 0.09
CA LYS A 73 29.28 3.50 0.08
C LYS A 73 30.70 3.43 0.64
N GLU A 74 31.54 4.43 0.35
CA GLU A 74 32.89 4.53 0.89
C GLU A 74 32.88 4.73 2.42
N ARG A 75 32.01 5.62 2.93
CA ARG A 75 31.92 5.92 4.37
C ARG A 75 31.27 4.81 5.20
N TYR A 76 30.21 4.20 4.67
CA TYR A 76 29.34 3.32 5.44
C TYR A 76 29.35 1.86 4.96
N GLY A 77 30.06 1.56 3.88
CA GLY A 77 30.34 0.20 3.39
C GLY A 77 29.19 -0.49 2.67
N SER A 78 27.98 0.07 2.69
CA SER A 78 26.77 -0.55 2.15
C SER A 78 25.75 0.50 1.74
N LEU A 79 24.83 0.12 0.85
CA LEU A 79 23.65 0.92 0.45
C LEU A 79 22.33 0.27 0.90
N VAL A 80 22.40 -0.82 1.67
CA VAL A 80 21.23 -1.66 2.00
C VAL A 80 20.12 -0.85 2.66
N GLU A 81 20.44 0.01 3.62
CA GLU A 81 19.47 0.87 4.30
C GLU A 81 18.82 1.91 3.38
N ILE A 82 19.57 2.48 2.43
CA ILE A 82 19.04 3.41 1.43
C ILE A 82 18.10 2.65 0.50
N ASN A 83 18.56 1.50 -0.02
CA ASN A 83 17.77 0.67 -0.92
C ASN A 83 16.47 0.20 -0.26
N GLN A 84 16.55 -0.21 1.00
CA GLN A 84 15.39 -0.59 1.80
C GLN A 84 14.38 0.56 1.85
N LEU A 85 14.79 1.77 2.21
CA LEU A 85 13.86 2.90 2.30
C LEU A 85 13.31 3.32 0.93
N LEU A 86 14.17 3.44 -0.09
CA LEU A 86 13.74 3.80 -1.44
C LEU A 86 12.70 2.82 -1.99
N GLN A 87 12.95 1.52 -1.82
CA GLN A 87 12.01 0.49 -2.24
C GLN A 87 10.67 0.62 -1.51
N VAL A 88 10.69 0.79 -0.19
CA VAL A 88 9.46 0.85 0.62
C VAL A 88 8.63 2.07 0.28
N PHE A 89 9.25 3.25 0.20
CA PHE A 89 8.51 4.45 -0.14
C PHE A 89 8.01 4.44 -1.59
N ALA A 90 8.78 3.85 -2.52
CA ALA A 90 8.31 3.63 -3.89
C ALA A 90 7.12 2.65 -3.94
N GLU A 91 7.15 1.57 -3.16
CA GLU A 91 6.05 0.60 -3.06
C GLU A 91 4.78 1.26 -2.51
N LEU A 92 4.89 2.03 -1.42
CA LEU A 92 3.77 2.77 -0.84
C LEU A 92 3.20 3.79 -1.81
N GLY A 93 4.07 4.52 -2.50
CA GLY A 93 3.65 5.46 -3.54
C GLY A 93 2.94 4.78 -4.71
N MET A 94 3.41 3.60 -5.11
CA MET A 94 2.77 2.81 -6.16
C MET A 94 1.39 2.28 -5.70
N LEU A 95 1.28 1.79 -4.47
CA LEU A 95 0.01 1.35 -3.89
C LEU A 95 -1.00 2.50 -3.80
N LEU A 96 -0.54 3.68 -3.37
CA LEU A 96 -1.37 4.90 -3.32
C LEU A 96 -1.81 5.33 -4.73
N LYS A 97 -0.86 5.42 -5.68
CA LYS A 97 -1.12 5.79 -7.08
C LYS A 97 -2.14 4.85 -7.74
N ARG A 98 -2.14 3.56 -7.36
CA ARG A 98 -3.10 2.55 -7.83
C ARG A 98 -4.40 2.50 -7.01
N LYS A 99 -4.57 3.36 -6.01
CA LYS A 99 -5.73 3.43 -5.11
C LYS A 99 -5.98 2.10 -4.37
N LEU A 100 -4.91 1.38 -4.04
CA LEU A 100 -4.98 0.15 -3.24
C LEU A 100 -4.91 0.42 -1.74
N ILE A 101 -4.34 1.57 -1.37
CA ILE A 101 -4.30 2.10 -0.02
C ILE A 101 -4.67 3.59 -0.05
N ASP A 102 -5.20 4.08 1.06
CA ASP A 102 -5.53 5.48 1.26
C ASP A 102 -4.38 6.23 1.93
N ILE A 103 -4.31 7.55 1.71
CA ILE A 103 -3.23 8.39 2.26
C ILE A 103 -3.24 8.43 3.79
N ASP A 104 -4.42 8.38 4.40
CA ASP A 104 -4.59 8.32 5.87
C ASP A 104 -3.88 7.09 6.45
N LEU A 105 -3.97 5.94 5.77
CA LEU A 105 -3.29 4.72 6.21
C LEU A 105 -1.77 4.89 6.20
N ILE A 106 -1.21 5.59 5.21
CA ILE A 106 0.24 5.80 5.13
C ILE A 106 0.69 6.74 6.27
N ASP A 107 -0.08 7.79 6.55
CA ASP A 107 0.18 8.66 7.71
C ASP A 107 0.11 7.88 9.03
N ASP A 108 -0.86 6.99 9.21
CA ASP A 108 -0.96 6.15 10.40
C ASP A 108 0.18 5.11 10.50
N LEU A 109 0.68 4.59 9.38
CA LEU A 109 1.74 3.57 9.36
C LEU A 109 3.13 4.11 9.66
N ILE A 110 3.44 5.32 9.16
CA ILE A 110 4.84 5.82 9.13
C ILE A 110 4.93 7.31 9.47
N GLY A 111 3.83 8.04 9.39
CA GLY A 111 3.76 9.47 9.64
C GLY A 111 4.18 10.31 8.44
N GLN A 112 3.37 11.32 8.12
CA GLN A 112 3.61 12.33 7.10
C GLN A 112 5.02 12.92 7.20
N ARG A 113 5.41 13.34 8.41
CA ARG A 113 6.72 13.96 8.65
C ARG A 113 7.88 13.03 8.27
N THR A 114 7.75 11.73 8.54
CA THR A 114 8.77 10.73 8.21
C THR A 114 8.92 10.58 6.70
N VAL A 115 7.81 10.51 5.97
CA VAL A 115 7.82 10.41 4.50
C VAL A 115 8.49 11.63 3.89
N LEU A 116 8.10 12.84 4.32
CA LEU A 116 8.67 14.08 3.80
C LEU A 116 10.17 14.19 4.07
N ALA A 117 10.59 13.92 5.31
CA ALA A 117 12.00 13.97 5.70
C ALA A 117 12.85 12.92 4.97
N ALA A 118 12.32 11.71 4.79
CA ALA A 118 13.01 10.65 4.06
C ALA A 118 13.17 11.02 2.58
N TYR A 119 12.12 11.57 1.95
CA TYR A 119 12.20 12.02 0.56
C TYR A 119 13.26 13.12 0.39
N GLU A 120 13.19 14.20 1.17
CA GLU A 120 14.11 15.33 1.07
C GLU A 120 15.57 14.90 1.28
N LYS A 121 15.79 13.90 2.12
CA LYS A 121 17.13 13.38 2.40
C LYS A 121 17.64 12.42 1.31
N LEU A 122 16.76 11.64 0.69
CA LEU A 122 17.11 10.61 -0.29
C LEU A 122 16.96 11.08 -1.75
N ASP A 123 16.33 12.22 -2.01
CA ASP A 123 16.10 12.79 -3.35
C ASP A 123 17.37 12.80 -4.22
N PRO A 124 18.57 13.21 -3.71
CA PRO A 124 19.80 13.18 -4.51
C PRO A 124 20.20 11.77 -4.97
N LEU A 125 19.89 10.76 -4.18
CA LEU A 125 20.21 9.36 -4.47
C LEU A 125 19.11 8.67 -5.28
N ASN A 126 17.86 9.09 -5.12
CA ASN A 126 16.70 8.51 -5.78
C ASN A 126 16.84 8.59 -7.31
N GLU A 127 17.33 9.71 -7.84
CA GLU A 127 17.58 9.84 -9.29
C GLU A 127 18.66 8.88 -9.79
N ALA A 128 19.77 8.75 -9.06
CA ALA A 128 20.85 7.82 -9.40
C ALA A 128 20.37 6.36 -9.33
N TYR A 129 19.67 6.00 -8.26
CA TYR A 129 19.10 4.68 -8.05
C TYR A 129 18.12 4.28 -9.17
N ARG A 130 17.23 5.19 -9.60
CA ARG A 130 16.30 4.96 -10.72
C ARG A 130 17.03 4.65 -12.03
N LYS A 131 18.10 5.41 -12.32
CA LYS A 131 18.94 5.19 -13.52
C LYS A 131 19.66 3.85 -13.48
N GLU A 132 20.22 3.47 -12.33
CA GLU A 132 20.92 2.20 -12.15
C GLU A 132 20.00 0.98 -12.25
N GLN A 133 18.79 1.06 -11.68
CA GLN A 133 17.84 -0.05 -11.65
C GLN A 133 16.92 -0.10 -12.88
N GLY A 134 17.03 0.86 -13.80
CA GLY A 134 16.12 0.98 -14.95
C GLY A 134 14.66 1.21 -14.54
N ILE A 135 14.44 1.79 -13.35
CA ILE A 135 13.11 2.05 -12.80
C ILE A 135 12.64 3.42 -13.28
N GLU A 136 11.72 3.45 -14.24
CA GLU A 136 11.08 4.70 -14.72
C GLU A 136 10.04 5.26 -13.72
N SER A 137 9.71 4.51 -12.67
CA SER A 137 8.58 4.82 -11.80
C SER A 137 8.86 5.97 -10.83
N ASP A 138 8.11 7.05 -10.97
CA ASP A 138 8.03 8.25 -10.12
C ASP A 138 7.26 8.03 -8.81
N SER A 139 7.07 6.78 -8.38
CA SER A 139 6.11 6.45 -7.31
C SER A 139 6.48 7.10 -5.97
N PHE A 140 7.76 7.21 -5.62
CA PHE A 140 8.17 7.92 -4.41
C PHE A 140 7.89 9.43 -4.52
N ASP A 141 8.14 10.03 -5.70
CA ASP A 141 7.84 11.44 -5.96
C ASP A 141 6.32 11.70 -5.86
N TYR A 142 5.51 10.77 -6.39
CA TYR A 142 4.06 10.81 -6.23
C TYR A 142 3.66 10.78 -4.76
N LEU A 143 4.22 9.85 -3.98
CA LEU A 143 3.96 9.76 -2.54
C LEU A 143 4.32 11.05 -1.82
N TYR A 144 5.49 11.62 -2.09
CA TYR A 144 5.94 12.88 -1.48
C TYR A 144 4.98 14.03 -1.78
N ASN A 145 4.57 14.17 -3.05
CA ASN A 145 3.67 15.24 -3.45
C ASN A 145 2.28 15.13 -2.82
N GLU A 146 1.73 13.92 -2.75
CA GLU A 146 0.45 13.68 -2.08
C GLU A 146 0.56 13.94 -0.57
N MET A 147 1.62 13.42 0.08
CA MET A 147 1.88 13.66 1.51
C MET A 147 2.14 15.13 1.83
N LYS A 148 2.73 15.91 0.92
CA LYS A 148 2.96 17.34 1.13
C LYS A 148 1.65 18.15 1.14
N ARG A 149 0.65 17.69 0.40
CA ARG A 149 -0.68 18.33 0.30
C ARG A 149 -1.65 17.81 1.36
N TYR A 150 -1.35 16.66 1.94
CA TYR A 150 -2.17 16.02 2.95
C TYR A 150 -2.30 16.91 4.19
N GLN A 151 -3.55 17.15 4.58
CA GLN A 151 -3.90 17.74 5.86
C GLN A 151 -4.74 16.70 6.59
N ARG A 152 -4.28 16.33 7.79
CA ARG A 152 -4.99 15.37 8.62
C ARG A 152 -6.33 15.99 9.02
N ASN A 153 -7.42 15.33 8.61
CA ASN A 153 -8.79 15.73 8.96
C ASN A 153 -9.18 15.22 10.35
#